data_AF-A0A558DD59-F1
#
_entry.id   AF-A0A558DD59-F1
#
_cell.length_a   1.000
_cell.length_b   1.000
_cell.length_c   1.000
_cell.angle_alpha   90.00
_cell.angle_beta   90.00
_cell.angle_gamma   90.00
#
_symmetry.space_group_name_H-M   'P 1'
#
loop_
_entity.id
_entity.type
_entity.pdbx_description
1 polymer ?
#
loop_
_entity_poly.entity_id
_entity_poly.type
_entity_poly.pdbx_seq_one_letter_code
_entity_poly.pdbx_strand_id
1 'polypeptide(L)'
;MSEGVSSEAEKQAPELWQFVPLSAYAQPEQAAGSAAAAAWSSFLRLFQSANHDDAAPVKKEDELRSLPEMQLEHLVGRIDWRKASNALDATLSGEAGGAISGVQVLVGQPHCGHAEIVADWAARHHAQIIEPPSCEALLANDGRWQVTWPADGQPWALTGLERFFLRTANGFALARSLLEDMVSGRAGPGLAGCDSWAWAFLQRVSSLPLPAALTLQAFDGPRLSRLLAQLVDAEGERHLRFRNARSGRDMLIVPCEDDNAASDEVEQLAAHCRGNVGTARRYWRQRLRAVPDPAAELGDAKSSAPEKKGDPEAEVVWVSAAQPELSLPLEANEDVALVLHALLLHNGLSDAVLPAVLPLPRHHCIAIVLRLQRLTLIEQFEGRWRVSALGYELVRGWLRGRGFLIDDF
;
A
#
# COMPACT_ATOMS: atom_id res chain seq x y z
N MET A 1 2.20 -15.63 53.51
CA MET A 1 1.87 -14.20 53.50
C MET A 1 2.95 -13.54 52.64
N SER A 2 3.01 -13.78 51.32
CA SER A 2 1.97 -13.57 50.30
C SER A 2 1.38 -12.16 50.49
N GLU A 3 1.52 -11.20 49.59
CA GLU A 3 1.49 -11.29 48.13
C GLU A 3 2.41 -10.22 47.51
N GLY A 4 3.18 -10.61 46.50
CA GLY A 4 3.73 -9.70 45.50
C GLY A 4 2.76 -9.69 44.33
N VAL A 5 2.07 -8.56 44.13
CA VAL A 5 1.26 -8.33 42.92
C VAL A 5 2.20 -7.79 41.86
N SER A 6 2.76 -8.68 41.04
CA SER A 6 3.27 -8.31 39.72
C SER A 6 2.07 -8.31 38.79
N SER A 7 1.51 -7.12 38.49
CA SER A 7 0.60 -6.99 37.36
C SER A 7 1.44 -6.90 36.08
N GLU A 8 1.73 -8.04 35.46
CA GLU A 8 1.96 -8.05 34.02
C GLU A 8 0.64 -7.60 33.39
N ALA A 9 0.58 -6.33 32.98
CA ALA A 9 -0.48 -5.87 32.11
C ALA A 9 -0.36 -6.68 30.81
N GLU A 10 -1.30 -7.59 30.58
CA GLU A 10 -1.51 -8.21 29.27
C GLU A 10 -1.54 -7.09 28.24
N LYS A 11 -0.46 -6.96 27.47
CA LYS A 11 -0.43 -6.02 26.34
C LYS A 11 -1.44 -6.55 25.32
N GLN A 12 -2.65 -6.00 25.36
CA GLN A 12 -3.64 -6.23 24.32
C GLN A 12 -3.02 -5.93 22.96
N ALA A 13 -3.24 -6.84 22.01
CA ALA A 13 -2.78 -6.67 20.64
C ALA A 13 -3.33 -5.35 20.10
N PRO A 14 -2.50 -4.52 19.43
CA PRO A 14 -2.98 -3.27 18.87
C PRO A 14 -4.10 -3.54 17.87
N GLU A 15 -5.05 -2.61 17.76
CA GLU A 15 -6.09 -2.70 16.73
C GLU A 15 -5.47 -2.80 15.33
N LEU A 16 -6.09 -3.59 14.46
CA LEU A 16 -5.57 -3.84 13.12
C LEU A 16 -5.53 -2.54 12.29
N TRP A 17 -6.63 -1.79 12.30
CA TRP A 17 -6.77 -0.53 11.58
C TRP A 17 -6.72 0.61 12.59
N GLN A 18 -5.58 1.29 12.67
CA GLN A 18 -5.39 2.41 13.60
C GLN A 18 -5.06 3.68 12.81
N PHE A 19 -5.85 4.74 13.00
CA PHE A 19 -5.56 6.04 12.42
C PHE A 19 -4.93 6.95 13.46
N VAL A 20 -3.86 7.64 13.06
CA VAL A 20 -3.10 8.54 13.93
C VAL A 20 -2.94 9.90 13.24
N PRO A 21 -2.75 10.99 14.00
CA PRO A 21 -2.27 12.25 13.43
C PRO A 21 -1.01 12.01 12.61
N LEU A 22 -0.86 12.72 11.49
CA LEU A 22 0.30 12.53 10.60
C LEU A 22 1.65 12.67 11.33
N SER A 23 1.73 13.59 12.30
CA SER A 23 2.93 13.79 13.13
C SER A 23 3.26 12.64 14.08
N ALA A 24 2.30 11.74 14.33
CA ALA A 24 2.45 10.59 15.21
C ALA A 24 2.70 9.28 14.43
N TYR A 25 2.80 9.34 13.10
CA TYR A 25 3.12 8.18 12.28
C TYR A 25 4.48 7.59 12.66
N ALA A 26 4.48 6.32 13.08
CA ALA A 26 5.71 5.57 13.35
C ALA A 26 5.97 4.54 12.25
N GLN A 27 7.20 4.44 11.75
CA GLN A 27 7.58 3.32 10.88
C GLN A 27 7.76 2.04 11.71
N PRO A 28 7.54 0.85 11.12
CA PRO A 28 7.83 -0.41 11.82
C PRO A 28 9.31 -0.42 12.25
N GLU A 29 9.56 -0.75 13.51
CA GLU A 29 10.94 -0.86 14.02
C GLU A 29 11.69 -1.89 13.19
N GLN A 30 12.87 -1.50 12.71
CA GLN A 30 13.79 -2.47 12.13
C GLN A 30 14.35 -3.28 13.28
N ALA A 31 14.23 -4.62 13.22
CA ALA A 31 14.91 -5.49 14.18
C ALA A 31 16.35 -5.00 14.36
N ALA A 32 16.74 -4.73 15.60
CA ALA A 32 17.96 -4.01 15.96
C ALA A 32 19.19 -4.64 15.28
N GLY A 33 19.62 -4.06 14.16
CA GLY A 33 20.71 -4.62 13.35
C GLY A 33 20.82 -4.16 11.90
N SER A 34 19.79 -3.57 11.27
CA SER A 34 19.89 -3.17 9.86
C SER A 34 20.01 -1.66 9.68
N ALA A 35 21.17 -1.19 9.19
CA ALA A 35 21.27 0.14 8.60
C ALA A 35 20.65 0.13 7.19
N ALA A 36 19.89 1.17 6.86
CA ALA A 36 18.92 1.21 5.76
C ALA A 36 19.46 1.05 4.32
N ALA A 37 18.54 0.60 3.47
CA ALA A 37 18.34 0.93 2.04
C ALA A 37 19.35 0.46 0.98
N ALA A 38 20.62 0.20 1.29
CA ALA A 38 21.54 -0.49 0.36
C ALA A 38 21.58 -2.01 0.60
N ALA A 39 20.87 -2.45 1.64
CA ALA A 39 21.12 -3.74 2.25
C ALA A 39 19.98 -4.75 2.04
N TRP A 40 18.84 -4.49 1.39
CA TRP A 40 17.85 -5.57 1.29
C TRP A 40 18.32 -6.76 0.43
N SER A 41 19.00 -6.51 -0.70
CA SER A 41 19.64 -7.57 -1.50
C SER A 41 20.86 -8.20 -0.80
N SER A 42 21.55 -7.45 0.04
CA SER A 42 22.81 -7.87 0.70
C SER A 42 22.59 -8.48 2.09
N PHE A 43 21.52 -8.08 2.77
CA PHE A 43 21.15 -8.47 4.13
C PHE A 43 20.28 -9.72 4.11
N LEU A 44 19.41 -9.89 3.09
CA LEU A 44 18.84 -11.20 2.84
C LEU A 44 19.91 -12.19 2.37
N ARG A 45 20.96 -11.75 1.63
CA ARG A 45 22.20 -12.54 1.41
C ARG A 45 22.99 -12.81 2.70
N LEU A 46 22.99 -11.90 3.69
CA LEU A 46 23.65 -12.16 4.98
C LEU A 46 22.84 -13.11 5.86
N PHE A 47 21.52 -13.19 5.72
CA PHE A 47 20.72 -14.30 6.23
C PHE A 47 20.82 -15.57 5.38
N GLN A 48 21.33 -15.49 4.13
CA GLN A 48 21.86 -16.66 3.43
C GLN A 48 23.15 -17.18 4.10
N SER A 49 23.86 -16.36 4.88
CA SER A 49 25.09 -16.77 5.60
C SER A 49 24.94 -16.99 7.12
N ALA A 50 23.96 -16.36 7.78
CA ALA A 50 23.82 -16.40 9.24
C ALA A 50 23.00 -17.60 9.74
N ASN A 51 22.25 -18.28 8.86
CA ASN A 51 21.54 -19.54 9.13
C ASN A 51 22.07 -20.68 8.25
N HIS A 52 23.41 -20.75 8.07
CA HIS A 52 24.07 -21.91 7.48
C HIS A 52 23.99 -23.09 8.48
N ASP A 53 22.82 -23.72 8.55
CA ASP A 53 22.85 -25.18 8.47
C ASP A 53 23.08 -25.48 6.99
N ASP A 54 24.15 -26.22 6.68
CA ASP A 54 24.47 -26.77 5.35
C ASP A 54 23.41 -27.79 4.88
N ALA A 55 22.14 -27.45 4.97
CA ALA A 55 21.02 -28.22 4.49
C ALA A 55 20.66 -27.75 3.07
N ALA A 56 20.57 -28.70 2.14
CA ALA A 56 19.98 -28.47 0.84
C ALA A 56 18.57 -27.85 1.02
N PRO A 57 18.15 -26.91 0.16
CA PRO A 57 16.84 -26.28 0.27
C PRO A 57 15.75 -27.34 0.29
N VAL A 58 14.73 -27.16 1.15
CA VAL A 58 13.63 -28.12 1.32
C VAL A 58 12.91 -28.39 0.01
N LYS A 59 12.81 -27.38 -0.87
CA LYS A 59 12.49 -27.55 -2.30
C LYS A 59 13.43 -26.75 -3.16
N LYS A 60 13.86 -27.32 -4.29
CA LYS A 60 14.60 -26.57 -5.31
C LYS A 60 13.66 -25.51 -5.89
N GLU A 61 14.06 -24.23 -5.86
CA GLU A 61 13.22 -23.14 -6.36
C GLU A 61 12.87 -23.32 -7.86
N ASP A 62 13.72 -24.01 -8.62
CA ASP A 62 13.49 -24.35 -10.03
C ASP A 62 12.29 -25.30 -10.26
N GLU A 63 11.88 -26.05 -9.23
CA GLU A 63 10.72 -26.96 -9.29
C GLU A 63 9.41 -26.23 -8.91
N LEU A 64 9.49 -25.01 -8.38
CA LEU A 64 8.33 -24.23 -7.93
C LEU A 64 7.82 -23.34 -9.06
N ARG A 65 6.55 -23.54 -9.45
CA ARG A 65 5.91 -22.70 -10.46
C ARG A 65 5.21 -21.51 -9.80
N SER A 66 5.28 -20.35 -10.46
CA SER A 66 4.45 -19.20 -10.09
C SER A 66 2.96 -19.56 -10.21
N LEU A 67 2.16 -19.10 -9.26
CA LEU A 67 0.71 -19.30 -9.32
C LEU A 67 0.10 -18.37 -10.39
N PRO A 68 -0.78 -18.87 -11.28
CA PRO A 68 -1.57 -18.03 -12.17
C PRO A 68 -2.39 -16.98 -11.40
N GLU A 69 -2.63 -15.81 -12.01
CA GLU A 69 -3.31 -14.69 -11.33
C GLU A 69 -4.70 -15.09 -10.81
N MET A 70 -5.45 -15.92 -11.55
CA MET A 70 -6.74 -16.45 -11.11
C MET A 70 -6.61 -17.27 -9.82
N GLN A 71 -5.59 -18.12 -9.67
CA GLN A 71 -5.38 -18.88 -8.44
C GLN A 71 -4.96 -17.96 -7.28
N LEU A 72 -4.11 -16.96 -7.56
CA LEU A 72 -3.75 -15.95 -6.56
C LEU A 72 -4.96 -15.14 -6.07
N GLU A 73 -5.91 -14.80 -6.94
CA GLU A 73 -7.15 -14.11 -6.56
C GLU A 73 -8.05 -14.95 -5.64
N HIS A 74 -8.13 -16.27 -5.85
CA HIS A 74 -8.90 -17.17 -4.98
C HIS A 74 -8.19 -17.48 -3.66
N LEU A 75 -6.86 -17.51 -3.67
CA LEU A 75 -6.04 -17.82 -2.50
C LEU A 75 -5.91 -16.62 -1.56
N VAL A 76 -5.64 -15.43 -2.10
CA VAL A 76 -5.44 -14.20 -1.33
C VAL A 76 -6.46 -13.16 -1.77
N GLY A 77 -7.44 -12.90 -0.92
CA GLY A 77 -8.48 -11.88 -1.13
C GLY A 77 -7.93 -10.46 -1.29
N ARG A 78 -8.82 -9.53 -1.65
CA ARG A 78 -8.53 -8.09 -1.68
C ARG A 78 -8.62 -7.52 -0.27
N ILE A 79 -7.94 -6.40 -0.04
CA ILE A 79 -8.07 -5.67 1.23
C ILE A 79 -9.49 -5.10 1.30
N ASP A 80 -10.20 -5.41 2.39
CA ASP A 80 -11.50 -4.82 2.67
C ASP A 80 -11.33 -3.48 3.38
N TRP A 81 -11.34 -2.41 2.58
CA TRP A 81 -11.20 -1.04 3.08
C TRP A 81 -12.38 -0.55 3.92
N ARG A 82 -13.52 -1.28 3.96
CA ARG A 82 -14.65 -0.93 4.82
C ARG A 82 -14.30 -1.03 6.30
N LYS A 83 -13.52 -2.05 6.67
CA LYS A 83 -13.02 -2.20 8.06
C LYS A 83 -12.13 -1.02 8.46
N ALA A 84 -11.26 -0.57 7.55
CA ALA A 84 -10.44 0.61 7.75
C ALA A 84 -11.30 1.89 7.83
N SER A 85 -12.32 2.03 6.98
CA SER A 85 -13.25 3.16 7.03
C SER A 85 -14.01 3.23 8.36
N ASN A 86 -14.45 2.09 8.91
CA ASN A 86 -15.09 2.05 10.23
C ASN A 86 -14.14 2.52 11.35
N ALA A 87 -12.88 2.10 11.31
CA ALA A 87 -11.89 2.55 12.30
C ALA A 87 -11.55 4.04 12.16
N LEU A 88 -11.48 4.55 10.92
CA LEU A 88 -11.33 5.99 10.66
C LEU A 88 -12.51 6.76 11.24
N ASP A 89 -13.73 6.28 11.03
CA ASP A 89 -14.95 6.92 11.50
C ASP A 89 -15.05 7.00 13.03
N ALA A 90 -14.64 5.92 13.71
CA ALA A 90 -14.48 5.92 15.16
C ALA A 90 -13.43 6.95 15.62
N THR A 91 -12.32 7.07 14.90
CA THR A 91 -11.27 8.08 15.17
C THR A 91 -11.79 9.50 14.98
N LEU A 92 -12.56 9.76 13.93
CA LEU A 92 -13.11 11.07 13.59
C LEU A 92 -14.23 11.51 14.56
N SER A 93 -15.04 10.57 15.04
CA SER A 93 -16.14 10.84 15.96
C SER A 93 -15.67 11.14 17.39
N GLY A 94 -14.46 10.70 17.74
CA GLY A 94 -13.87 10.81 19.08
C GLY A 94 -14.68 10.07 20.16
N GLU A 95 -14.32 10.28 21.43
CA GLU A 95 -15.02 9.65 22.57
C GLU A 95 -16.45 10.18 22.77
N ALA A 96 -16.76 11.37 22.25
CA ALA A 96 -18.07 12.02 22.41
C ALA A 96 -19.09 11.65 21.32
N GLY A 97 -18.72 10.83 20.33
CA GLY A 97 -19.62 10.35 19.27
C GLY A 97 -20.21 11.45 18.38
N GLY A 98 -19.50 12.57 18.24
CA GLY A 98 -19.98 13.73 17.47
C GLY A 98 -19.63 13.64 15.99
N ALA A 99 -20.44 14.27 15.13
CA ALA A 99 -20.11 14.43 13.71
C ALA A 99 -18.87 15.32 13.52
N ILE A 100 -18.16 15.14 12.40
CA ILE A 100 -17.00 15.95 12.04
C ILE A 100 -17.40 17.43 12.01
N SER A 101 -16.69 18.30 12.75
CA SER A 101 -17.04 19.71 12.89
C SER A 101 -16.30 20.66 11.93
N GLY A 102 -15.40 20.12 11.10
CA GLY A 102 -14.58 20.88 10.15
C GLY A 102 -13.98 19.99 9.07
N VAL A 103 -12.87 20.42 8.47
CA VAL A 103 -12.19 19.65 7.42
C VAL A 103 -11.09 18.78 8.02
N GLN A 104 -11.14 17.50 7.71
CA GLN A 104 -10.08 16.53 8.00
C GLN A 104 -9.51 15.97 6.70
N VAL A 105 -8.20 15.69 6.69
CA VAL A 105 -7.53 15.06 5.54
C VAL A 105 -7.06 13.67 5.94
N LEU A 106 -7.45 12.66 5.18
CA LEU A 106 -6.82 11.34 5.24
C LEU A 106 -5.67 11.30 4.23
N VAL A 107 -4.44 11.25 4.73
CA VAL A 107 -3.24 11.07 3.91
C VAL A 107 -2.93 9.57 3.81
N GLY A 108 -2.82 9.06 2.59
CA GLY A 108 -2.48 7.67 2.31
C GLY A 108 -1.25 7.55 1.42
N GLN A 109 -0.38 6.60 1.72
CA GLN A 109 0.69 6.23 0.80
C GLN A 109 0.09 5.62 -0.49
N PRO A 110 0.81 5.67 -1.62
CA PRO A 110 0.44 4.92 -2.81
C PRO A 110 0.10 3.46 -2.48
N HIS A 111 -0.99 2.96 -3.05
CA HIS A 111 -1.52 1.60 -2.82
C HIS A 111 -2.11 1.35 -1.41
N CYS A 112 -2.28 2.38 -0.57
CA CYS A 112 -2.82 2.26 0.79
C CYS A 112 -4.31 2.66 0.92
N GLY A 113 -5.05 2.71 -0.19
CA GLY A 113 -6.52 2.70 -0.19
C GLY A 113 -7.23 3.95 0.34
N HIS A 114 -6.58 5.12 0.40
CA HIS A 114 -7.21 6.33 0.96
C HIS A 114 -8.50 6.73 0.23
N ALA A 115 -8.51 6.63 -1.10
CA ALA A 115 -9.67 6.98 -1.91
C ALA A 115 -10.86 6.05 -1.62
N GLU A 116 -10.61 4.74 -1.49
CA GLU A 116 -11.61 3.73 -1.16
C GLU A 116 -12.15 3.91 0.27
N ILE A 117 -11.28 4.22 1.23
CA ILE A 117 -11.65 4.49 2.63
C ILE A 117 -12.58 5.71 2.71
N VAL A 118 -12.23 6.80 2.02
CA VAL A 118 -13.02 8.04 1.99
C VAL A 118 -14.33 7.86 1.24
N ALA A 119 -14.33 7.11 0.14
CA ALA A 119 -15.55 6.80 -0.61
C ALA A 119 -16.55 5.98 0.22
N ASP A 120 -16.06 4.97 0.96
CA ASP A 120 -16.91 4.19 1.87
C ASP A 120 -17.45 5.05 3.03
N TRP A 121 -16.61 5.91 3.61
CA TRP A 121 -17.04 6.87 4.64
C TRP A 121 -18.14 7.79 4.10
N ALA A 122 -17.97 8.32 2.89
CA ALA A 122 -18.94 9.19 2.24
C ALA A 122 -20.30 8.48 2.04
N ALA A 123 -20.27 7.22 1.62
CA ALA A 123 -21.47 6.42 1.44
C ALA A 123 -22.21 6.19 2.78
N ARG A 124 -21.48 5.90 3.86
CA ARG A 124 -22.05 5.66 5.21
C ARG A 124 -22.66 6.92 5.83
N HIS A 125 -22.07 8.09 5.58
CA HIS A 125 -22.53 9.37 6.11
C HIS A 125 -23.43 10.17 5.16
N HIS A 126 -23.79 9.57 4.02
CA HIS A 126 -24.51 10.25 2.94
C HIS A 126 -23.87 11.60 2.54
N ALA A 127 -22.53 11.66 2.59
CA ALA A 127 -21.77 12.86 2.26
C ALA A 127 -21.77 13.11 0.76
N GLN A 128 -21.82 14.39 0.35
CA GLN A 128 -21.70 14.75 -1.06
C GLN A 128 -20.27 14.51 -1.55
N ILE A 129 -20.09 13.64 -2.54
CA ILE A 129 -18.78 13.45 -3.18
C ILE A 129 -18.51 14.63 -4.13
N ILE A 130 -17.38 15.30 -3.90
CA ILE A 130 -16.85 16.35 -4.78
C ILE A 130 -15.94 15.69 -5.81
N GLU A 131 -16.43 15.57 -7.04
CA GLU A 131 -15.69 14.99 -8.15
C GLU A 131 -14.59 15.93 -8.66
N PRO A 132 -13.40 15.42 -9.03
CA PRO A 132 -12.34 16.27 -9.58
C PRO A 132 -12.69 16.76 -10.99
N PRO A 133 -12.19 17.93 -11.39
CA PRO A 133 -12.27 18.39 -12.77
C PRO A 133 -11.54 17.43 -13.73
N SER A 134 -11.88 17.50 -15.02
CA SER A 134 -11.08 16.86 -16.05
C SER A 134 -9.67 17.49 -16.11
N CYS A 135 -8.67 16.71 -16.54
CA CYS A 135 -7.33 17.24 -16.73
C CYS A 135 -7.30 18.36 -17.78
N GLU A 136 -8.18 18.32 -18.78
CA GLU A 136 -8.35 19.40 -19.76
C GLU A 136 -8.83 20.69 -19.09
N ALA A 137 -9.79 20.62 -18.17
CA ALA A 137 -10.25 21.78 -17.41
C ALA A 137 -9.15 22.35 -16.50
N LEU A 138 -8.35 21.49 -15.86
CA LEU A 138 -7.19 21.91 -15.05
C LEU A 138 -6.10 22.59 -15.89
N LEU A 139 -5.85 22.10 -17.11
CA LEU A 139 -4.88 22.71 -18.02
C LEU A 139 -5.38 24.03 -18.60
N ALA A 140 -6.68 24.12 -18.94
CA ALA A 140 -7.28 25.33 -19.46
C ALA A 140 -7.28 26.47 -18.42
N ASN A 141 -7.52 26.14 -17.14
CA ASN A 141 -7.58 27.08 -16.02
C ASN A 141 -8.43 28.33 -16.34
N ASP A 142 -9.57 28.11 -16.98
CA ASP A 142 -10.47 29.17 -17.45
C ASP A 142 -11.52 29.60 -16.42
N GLY A 143 -11.45 29.06 -15.20
CA GLY A 143 -12.34 29.37 -14.09
C GLY A 143 -13.77 28.82 -14.23
N ARG A 144 -14.06 28.02 -15.26
CA ARG A 144 -15.40 27.45 -15.49
C ARG A 144 -15.76 26.37 -14.48
N TRP A 145 -14.77 25.62 -14.02
CA TRP A 145 -14.96 24.62 -12.98
C TRP A 145 -14.79 25.27 -11.61
N GLN A 146 -15.78 25.10 -10.74
CA GLN A 146 -15.78 25.62 -9.37
C GLN A 146 -16.38 24.56 -8.43
N VAL A 147 -15.89 24.49 -7.19
CA VAL A 147 -16.56 23.68 -6.17
C VAL A 147 -17.85 24.33 -5.74
N THR A 148 -18.90 23.51 -5.64
CA THR A 148 -20.12 23.86 -4.94
C THR A 148 -20.18 23.04 -3.66
N TRP A 149 -19.96 23.70 -2.52
CA TRP A 149 -20.06 23.08 -1.20
C TRP A 149 -21.53 22.78 -0.86
N PRO A 150 -21.81 21.71 -0.10
CA PRO A 150 -23.17 21.42 0.37
C PRO A 150 -23.72 22.55 1.25
N ALA A 151 -25.03 22.79 1.17
CA ALA A 151 -25.72 23.67 2.09
C ALA A 151 -25.94 22.99 3.46
N ASP A 152 -26.28 23.80 4.47
CA ASP A 152 -26.89 23.33 5.72
C ASP A 152 -26.06 22.33 6.55
N GLY A 153 -24.73 22.43 6.50
CA GLY A 153 -23.84 21.62 7.35
C GLY A 153 -23.79 20.13 6.99
N GLN A 154 -24.31 19.74 5.81
CA GLN A 154 -24.12 18.39 5.31
C GLN A 154 -22.64 18.11 5.03
N PRO A 155 -22.14 16.92 5.38
CA PRO A 155 -20.76 16.57 5.13
C PRO A 155 -20.49 16.43 3.62
N TRP A 156 -19.27 16.74 3.22
CA TRP A 156 -18.75 16.41 1.90
C TRP A 156 -17.55 15.46 2.00
N ALA A 157 -17.27 14.78 0.89
CA ALA A 157 -16.10 13.94 0.75
C ALA A 157 -15.37 14.23 -0.57
N LEU A 158 -14.05 14.15 -0.54
CA LEU A 158 -13.19 14.29 -1.71
C LEU A 158 -12.22 13.13 -1.69
N THR A 159 -12.24 12.22 -2.66
CA THR A 159 -11.51 10.94 -2.57
C THR A 159 -10.01 11.04 -2.87
N GLY A 160 -9.58 11.99 -3.70
CA GLY A 160 -8.17 12.23 -4.00
C GLY A 160 -7.87 13.68 -4.38
N LEU A 161 -7.28 14.44 -3.45
CA LEU A 161 -6.89 15.84 -3.60
C LEU A 161 -5.80 16.04 -4.66
N GLU A 162 -4.97 15.02 -4.89
CA GLU A 162 -3.97 14.95 -5.95
C GLU A 162 -4.54 15.11 -7.37
N ARG A 163 -5.86 14.96 -7.53
CA ARG A 163 -6.59 15.10 -8.80
C ARG A 163 -7.12 16.52 -9.04
N PHE A 164 -6.98 17.44 -8.09
CA PHE A 164 -7.47 18.82 -8.19
C PHE A 164 -6.38 19.83 -8.59
N PHE A 165 -5.18 19.35 -8.92
CA PHE A 165 -4.12 20.17 -9.47
C PHE A 165 -3.23 19.40 -10.44
N LEU A 166 -2.52 20.14 -11.28
CA LEU A 166 -1.42 19.66 -12.10
C LEU A 166 -0.16 20.46 -11.75
N ARG A 167 1.01 19.81 -11.73
CA ARG A 167 2.30 20.50 -11.50
C ARG A 167 2.72 21.30 -12.74
N THR A 168 1.94 22.32 -13.08
CA THR A 168 2.19 23.30 -14.14
C THR A 168 2.11 24.70 -13.53
N ALA A 169 2.53 25.73 -14.28
CA ALA A 169 2.53 27.11 -13.78
C ALA A 169 1.13 27.58 -13.32
N ASN A 170 0.07 27.14 -14.00
CA ASN A 170 -1.30 27.55 -13.72
C ASN A 170 -2.17 26.44 -13.09
N GLY A 171 -1.70 25.18 -13.12
CA GLY A 171 -2.48 24.01 -12.69
C GLY A 171 -2.72 23.91 -11.18
N PHE A 172 -2.24 24.87 -10.38
CA PHE A 172 -2.39 24.89 -8.93
C PHE A 172 -3.48 25.84 -8.42
N ALA A 173 -4.04 26.70 -9.29
CA ALA A 173 -5.00 27.73 -8.88
C ALA A 173 -6.22 27.15 -8.15
N LEU A 174 -6.74 26.02 -8.64
CA LEU A 174 -7.88 25.37 -8.02
C LEU A 174 -7.56 24.79 -6.63
N ALA A 175 -6.48 24.02 -6.50
CA ALA A 175 -6.07 23.48 -5.20
C ALA A 175 -5.87 24.60 -4.16
N ARG A 176 -5.35 25.76 -4.56
CA ARG A 176 -5.25 26.93 -3.68
C ARG A 176 -6.62 27.41 -3.20
N SER A 177 -7.58 27.59 -4.12
CA SER A 177 -8.95 28.00 -3.76
C SER A 177 -9.64 26.99 -2.83
N LEU A 178 -9.44 25.69 -3.07
CA LEU A 178 -9.95 24.63 -2.20
C LEU A 178 -9.37 24.73 -0.79
N LEU A 179 -8.05 24.87 -0.68
CA LEU A 179 -7.39 25.02 0.61
C LEU A 179 -7.85 26.30 1.34
N GLU A 180 -8.07 27.40 0.63
CA GLU A 180 -8.64 28.63 1.18
C GLU A 180 -10.04 28.41 1.76
N ASP A 181 -10.91 27.68 1.05
CA ASP A 181 -12.25 27.34 1.52
C ASP A 181 -12.23 26.42 2.74
N MET A 182 -11.34 25.43 2.75
CA MET A 182 -11.17 24.50 3.87
C MET A 182 -10.67 25.22 5.13
N VAL A 183 -9.67 26.08 5.01
CA VAL A 183 -9.07 26.80 6.14
C VAL A 183 -9.98 27.92 6.67
N SER A 184 -10.71 28.60 5.79
CA SER A 184 -11.65 29.65 6.19
C SER A 184 -12.96 29.12 6.78
N GLY A 185 -13.18 27.80 6.73
CA GLY A 185 -14.42 27.16 7.17
C GLY A 185 -15.58 27.28 6.17
N ARG A 186 -15.38 27.92 5.00
CA ARG A 186 -16.41 28.01 3.94
C ARG A 186 -16.80 26.65 3.38
N ALA A 187 -15.87 25.69 3.39
CA ALA A 187 -16.16 24.33 2.95
C ALA A 187 -17.13 23.59 3.87
N GLY A 188 -17.31 24.02 5.13
CA GLY A 188 -18.07 23.26 6.12
C GLY A 188 -17.39 21.94 6.50
N PRO A 189 -18.11 21.01 7.14
CA PRO A 189 -17.56 19.73 7.59
C PRO A 189 -17.29 18.79 6.41
N GLY A 190 -16.12 18.15 6.39
CA GLY A 190 -15.82 17.19 5.34
C GLY A 190 -14.51 16.45 5.49
N LEU A 191 -14.37 15.41 4.67
CA LEU A 191 -13.22 14.51 4.66
C LEU A 191 -12.58 14.48 3.26
N ALA A 192 -11.30 14.84 3.18
CA ALA A 192 -10.53 14.75 1.94
C ALA A 192 -9.48 13.64 2.02
N GLY A 193 -9.48 12.72 1.08
CA GLY A 193 -8.37 11.82 0.81
C GLY A 193 -7.27 12.53 0.02
N CYS A 194 -6.02 12.25 0.34
CA CYS A 194 -4.87 12.76 -0.40
C CYS A 194 -3.75 11.71 -0.45
N ASP A 195 -3.16 11.54 -1.62
CA ASP A 195 -1.90 10.79 -1.75
C ASP A 195 -0.77 11.48 -0.97
N SER A 196 0.12 10.69 -0.36
CA SER A 196 1.21 11.17 0.49
C SER A 196 2.22 12.06 -0.26
N TRP A 197 2.49 11.79 -1.54
CA TRP A 197 3.41 12.60 -2.35
C TRP A 197 2.78 13.93 -2.73
N ALA A 198 1.48 13.91 -3.04
CA ALA A 198 0.71 15.13 -3.27
C ALA A 198 0.64 15.97 -1.99
N TRP A 199 0.43 15.35 -0.83
CA TRP A 199 0.40 16.05 0.46
C TRP A 199 1.74 16.71 0.79
N ALA A 200 2.85 15.98 0.65
CA ALA A 200 4.20 16.54 0.84
C ALA A 200 4.47 17.72 -0.12
N PHE A 201 3.99 17.61 -1.37
CA PHE A 201 4.05 18.72 -2.31
C PHE A 201 3.22 19.92 -1.86
N LEU A 202 1.97 19.71 -1.43
CA LEU A 202 1.08 20.75 -0.92
C LEU A 202 1.68 21.46 0.29
N GLN A 203 2.27 20.72 1.24
CA GLN A 203 2.97 21.30 2.39
C GLN A 203 4.12 22.22 1.95
N ARG A 204 4.79 21.89 0.85
CA ARG A 204 5.93 22.66 0.35
C ARG A 204 5.53 23.92 -0.40
N VAL A 205 4.41 23.90 -1.12
CA VAL A 205 4.01 25.00 -2.01
C VAL A 205 2.89 25.87 -1.45
N SER A 206 2.15 25.38 -0.45
CA SER A 206 1.09 26.14 0.21
C SER A 206 1.67 27.26 1.07
N SER A 207 1.12 28.46 0.92
CA SER A 207 1.34 29.59 1.84
C SER A 207 0.35 29.60 3.00
N LEU A 208 -0.65 28.72 2.97
CA LEU A 208 -1.70 28.61 3.98
C LEU A 208 -1.43 27.40 4.87
N PRO A 209 -1.84 27.46 6.16
CA PRO A 209 -1.81 26.27 7.01
C PRO A 209 -2.71 25.20 6.39
N LEU A 210 -2.21 23.97 6.26
CA LEU A 210 -3.04 22.88 5.77
C LEU A 210 -3.98 22.38 6.88
N PRO A 211 -5.15 21.81 6.53
CA PRO A 211 -6.03 21.19 7.51
C PRO A 211 -5.34 20.06 8.29
N ALA A 212 -5.93 19.69 9.43
CA ALA A 212 -5.46 18.56 10.21
C ALA A 212 -5.50 17.28 9.36
N ALA A 213 -4.44 16.48 9.46
CA ALA A 213 -4.25 15.28 8.68
C ALA A 213 -4.10 14.05 9.58
N LEU A 214 -4.85 13.01 9.25
CA LEU A 214 -4.74 11.66 9.79
C LEU A 214 -4.08 10.76 8.74
N THR A 215 -3.45 9.69 9.20
CA THR A 215 -2.96 8.61 8.34
C THR A 215 -3.23 7.27 8.99
N LEU A 216 -3.35 6.24 8.18
CA LEU A 216 -3.28 4.86 8.67
C LEU A 216 -1.87 4.63 9.24
N GLN A 217 -1.80 4.15 10.48
CA GLN A 217 -0.55 3.78 11.15
C GLN A 217 0.10 2.61 10.39
N ALA A 218 1.42 2.64 10.28
CA ALA A 218 2.21 1.61 9.62
C ALA A 218 1.93 0.24 10.24
N PHE A 219 1.77 -0.77 9.39
CA PHE A 219 1.61 -2.15 9.84
C PHE A 219 2.98 -2.71 10.23
N ASP A 220 3.14 -3.01 11.52
CA ASP A 220 4.23 -3.82 12.06
C ASP A 220 4.06 -5.30 11.69
N GLY A 221 5.04 -6.14 12.04
CA GLY A 221 5.00 -7.58 11.76
C GLY A 221 3.71 -8.24 12.26
N PRO A 222 3.33 -8.08 13.55
CA PRO A 222 2.12 -8.70 14.10
C PRO A 222 0.83 -8.22 13.41
N ARG A 223 0.66 -6.92 13.16
CA ARG A 223 -0.50 -6.40 12.40
C ARG A 223 -0.53 -6.92 10.97
N LEU A 224 0.62 -6.97 10.30
CA LEU A 224 0.70 -7.50 8.94
C LEU A 224 0.38 -8.99 8.91
N SER A 225 0.88 -9.78 9.85
CA SER A 225 0.58 -11.22 9.99
C SER A 225 -0.93 -11.47 10.08
N ARG A 226 -1.60 -10.77 11.00
CA ARG A 226 -3.07 -10.84 11.15
C ARG A 226 -3.81 -10.42 9.88
N LEU A 227 -3.36 -9.35 9.21
CA LEU A 227 -3.97 -8.92 7.95
C LEU A 227 -3.84 -10.00 6.87
N LEU A 228 -2.64 -10.56 6.67
CA LEU A 228 -2.41 -11.59 5.66
C LEU A 228 -3.24 -12.86 5.93
N ALA A 229 -3.40 -13.26 7.20
CA ALA A 229 -4.29 -14.34 7.59
C ALA A 229 -5.76 -14.05 7.22
N GLN A 230 -6.27 -12.85 7.56
CA GLN A 230 -7.64 -12.43 7.20
C GLN A 230 -7.87 -12.35 5.69
N LEU A 231 -6.83 -12.05 4.90
CA LEU A 231 -6.93 -12.03 3.43
C LEU A 231 -7.06 -13.43 2.83
N VAL A 232 -6.50 -14.45 3.47
CA VAL A 232 -6.55 -15.84 2.99
C VAL A 232 -7.83 -16.53 3.43
N ASP A 233 -8.26 -16.27 4.65
CA ASP A 233 -9.40 -16.93 5.28
C ASP A 233 -10.36 -15.91 5.89
N ALA A 234 -11.11 -15.24 5.01
CA ALA A 234 -12.11 -14.26 5.43
C ALA A 234 -13.28 -14.89 6.20
N GLU A 235 -13.55 -16.17 5.99
CA GLU A 235 -14.69 -16.92 6.55
C GLU A 235 -14.30 -17.80 7.75
N GLY A 236 -13.01 -18.01 8.01
CA GLY A 236 -12.52 -18.77 9.17
C GLY A 236 -12.53 -20.29 8.98
N GLU A 237 -12.60 -20.76 7.73
CA GLU A 237 -12.78 -22.18 7.41
C GLU A 237 -11.50 -22.84 6.88
N ARG A 238 -10.46 -22.06 6.53
CA ARG A 238 -9.25 -22.57 5.87
C ARG A 238 -8.13 -22.82 6.87
N HIS A 239 -7.52 -24.00 6.75
CA HIS A 239 -6.34 -24.37 7.52
C HIS A 239 -5.14 -24.44 6.56
N LEU A 240 -4.33 -23.38 6.53
CA LEU A 240 -3.24 -23.21 5.56
C LEU A 240 -1.92 -22.90 6.26
N ARG A 241 -0.82 -23.46 5.76
CA ARG A 241 0.54 -23.15 6.19
C ARG A 241 1.36 -22.60 5.04
N PHE A 242 1.85 -21.38 5.20
CA PHE A 242 2.74 -20.74 4.24
C PHE A 242 4.19 -20.97 4.66
N ARG A 243 4.91 -21.80 3.92
CA ARG A 243 6.29 -22.20 4.26
C ARG A 243 7.31 -21.58 3.33
N ASN A 244 8.41 -21.08 3.90
CA ASN A 244 9.55 -20.63 3.13
C ASN A 244 10.18 -21.81 2.37
N ALA A 245 10.30 -21.70 1.05
CA ALA A 245 10.82 -22.76 0.18
C ALA A 245 12.27 -23.16 0.49
N ARG A 246 13.07 -22.22 1.02
CA ARG A 246 14.47 -22.44 1.36
C ARG A 246 14.63 -23.01 2.77
N SER A 247 14.08 -22.35 3.78
CA SER A 247 14.29 -22.73 5.19
C SER A 247 13.29 -23.78 5.70
N GLY A 248 12.16 -23.97 5.01
CA GLY A 248 11.06 -24.83 5.47
C GLY A 248 10.26 -24.28 6.65
N ARG A 249 10.65 -23.11 7.20
CA ARG A 249 9.98 -22.48 8.34
C ARG A 249 8.62 -21.91 7.93
N ASP A 250 7.68 -21.95 8.86
CA ASP A 250 6.36 -21.34 8.69
C ASP A 250 6.50 -19.82 8.74
N MET A 251 6.15 -19.15 7.63
CA MET A 251 6.06 -17.69 7.54
C MET A 251 4.71 -17.19 8.05
N LEU A 252 3.64 -17.93 7.77
CA LEU A 252 2.28 -17.62 8.21
C LEU A 252 1.49 -18.92 8.39
N ILE A 253 0.74 -19.01 9.48
CA ILE A 253 -0.22 -20.09 9.76
C ILE A 253 -1.62 -19.46 9.81
N VAL A 254 -2.58 -20.12 9.16
CA VAL A 254 -3.98 -19.71 9.11
C VAL A 254 -4.83 -20.86 9.65
N PRO A 255 -5.67 -20.66 10.69
CA PRO A 255 -5.82 -19.41 11.45
C PRO A 255 -4.55 -19.04 12.26
N CYS A 256 -4.42 -17.76 12.62
CA CYS A 256 -3.28 -17.28 13.40
C CYS A 256 -3.35 -17.86 14.82
N GLU A 257 -2.25 -18.47 15.29
CA GLU A 257 -2.18 -19.09 16.62
C GLU A 257 -1.90 -18.06 17.73
N ASP A 258 -1.16 -17.00 17.42
CA ASP A 258 -0.83 -15.90 18.34
C ASP A 258 -0.88 -14.56 17.60
N ASP A 259 -1.86 -13.72 17.98
CA ASP A 259 -2.12 -12.40 17.39
C ASP A 259 -1.00 -11.38 17.60
N ASN A 260 -0.10 -11.63 18.56
CA ASN A 260 1.04 -10.77 18.88
C ASN A 260 2.35 -11.24 18.25
N ALA A 261 2.40 -12.46 17.69
CA ALA A 261 3.59 -13.02 17.08
C ALA A 261 3.61 -12.80 15.57
N ALA A 262 4.81 -12.53 15.04
CA ALA A 262 5.08 -12.54 13.61
C ALA A 262 6.36 -13.34 13.36
N SER A 263 6.44 -13.98 12.19
CA SER A 263 7.71 -14.56 11.76
C SER A 263 8.68 -13.45 11.37
N ASP A 264 9.99 -13.71 11.50
CA ASP A 264 11.04 -12.79 11.06
C ASP A 264 10.82 -12.33 9.60
N GLU A 265 10.33 -13.20 8.73
CA GLU A 265 10.04 -12.85 7.33
C GLU A 265 8.87 -11.87 7.17
N VAL A 266 7.85 -11.94 8.03
CA VAL A 266 6.72 -10.99 8.02
C VAL A 266 7.16 -9.64 8.60
N GLU A 267 7.95 -9.64 9.68
CA GLU A 267 8.55 -8.41 10.23
C GLU A 267 9.46 -7.71 9.20
N GLN A 268 10.29 -8.48 8.51
CA GLN A 268 11.14 -7.98 7.45
C GLN A 268 10.32 -7.44 6.27
N LEU A 269 9.23 -8.12 5.89
CA LEU A 269 8.32 -7.64 4.84
C LEU A 269 7.66 -6.31 5.24
N ALA A 270 7.19 -6.20 6.49
CA ALA A 270 6.64 -4.97 7.05
C ALA A 270 7.66 -3.83 7.02
N ALA A 271 8.90 -4.08 7.46
CA ALA A 271 9.98 -3.10 7.45
C ALA A 271 10.37 -2.68 6.02
N HIS A 272 10.49 -3.63 5.09
CA HIS A 272 10.80 -3.35 3.67
C HIS A 272 9.74 -2.49 3.02
N CYS A 273 8.47 -2.79 3.26
CA CYS A 273 7.34 -2.01 2.73
C CYS A 273 7.02 -0.78 3.59
N ARG A 274 7.81 -0.50 4.63
CA ARG A 274 7.61 0.62 5.58
C ARG A 274 6.20 0.64 6.19
N GLY A 275 5.61 -0.55 6.37
CA GLY A 275 4.25 -0.76 6.86
C GLY A 275 3.13 -0.46 5.85
N ASN A 276 3.44 -0.28 4.57
CA ASN A 276 2.46 -0.14 3.49
C ASN A 276 1.81 -1.48 3.16
N VAL A 277 0.53 -1.64 3.52
CA VAL A 277 -0.22 -2.89 3.39
C VAL A 277 -0.48 -3.31 1.94
N GLY A 278 -0.71 -2.36 1.03
CA GLY A 278 -0.96 -2.66 -0.38
C GLY A 278 0.29 -3.21 -1.05
N THR A 279 1.43 -2.56 -0.79
CA THR A 279 2.75 -3.01 -1.23
C THR A 279 3.11 -4.37 -0.64
N ALA A 280 2.96 -4.54 0.68
CA ALA A 280 3.25 -5.81 1.36
C ALA A 280 2.42 -6.97 0.80
N ARG A 281 1.10 -6.77 0.61
CA ARG A 281 0.21 -7.76 -0.02
C ARG A 281 0.70 -8.12 -1.43
N ARG A 282 1.12 -7.15 -2.25
CA ARG A 282 1.58 -7.42 -3.62
C ARG A 282 2.89 -8.21 -3.63
N TYR A 283 3.85 -7.84 -2.78
CA TYR A 283 5.11 -8.58 -2.62
C TYR A 283 4.85 -10.02 -2.18
N TRP A 284 3.99 -10.22 -1.18
CA TRP A 284 3.68 -11.55 -0.70
C TRP A 284 3.01 -12.42 -1.77
N ARG A 285 1.97 -11.90 -2.44
CA ARG A 285 1.28 -12.61 -3.55
C ARG A 285 2.26 -13.06 -4.63
N GLN A 286 3.21 -12.21 -5.01
CA GLN A 286 4.19 -12.55 -6.05
C GLN A 286 5.16 -13.66 -5.64
N ARG A 287 5.33 -13.92 -4.33
CA ARG A 287 6.20 -14.97 -3.81
C ARG A 287 5.50 -16.31 -3.61
N LEU A 288 4.18 -16.38 -3.70
CA LEU A 288 3.43 -17.63 -3.55
C LEU A 288 3.68 -18.58 -4.74
N ARG A 289 3.87 -19.86 -4.44
CA ARG A 289 4.22 -20.92 -5.39
C ARG A 289 3.34 -22.14 -5.15
N ALA A 290 3.00 -22.82 -6.24
CA ALA A 290 2.43 -24.17 -6.20
C ALA A 290 3.54 -25.21 -6.32
N VAL A 291 3.30 -26.38 -5.72
CA VAL A 291 4.01 -27.61 -6.07
C VAL A 291 3.37 -28.16 -7.35
N PRO A 292 4.14 -28.51 -8.39
CA PRO A 292 3.58 -29.22 -9.54
C PRO A 292 2.96 -30.54 -9.08
N ASP A 293 1.72 -30.81 -9.50
CA ASP A 293 1.08 -32.10 -9.25
C ASP A 293 1.76 -33.15 -10.14
N PRO A 294 2.49 -34.14 -9.58
CA PRO A 294 3.17 -35.15 -10.40
C PRO A 294 2.20 -36.01 -11.23
N ALA A 295 0.91 -36.00 -10.91
CA ALA A 295 -0.12 -36.72 -11.66
C ALA A 295 -0.56 -36.01 -12.96
N ALA A 296 -0.24 -34.73 -13.15
CA ALA A 296 -0.68 -33.97 -14.32
C ALA A 296 0.25 -34.11 -15.54
N GLU A 297 1.48 -34.62 -15.37
CA GLU A 297 2.45 -34.81 -16.47
C GLU A 297 2.46 -36.24 -17.04
N LEU A 298 1.79 -37.19 -16.39
CA LEU A 298 1.49 -38.50 -17.00
C LEU A 298 -0.01 -38.59 -17.27
N GLY A 299 -0.37 -38.29 -18.52
CA GLY A 299 -1.67 -38.66 -19.06
C GLY A 299 -1.82 -40.18 -19.05
N ASP A 300 -2.23 -40.74 -17.93
CA ASP A 300 -2.79 -42.09 -17.86
C ASP A 300 -3.91 -42.13 -16.83
N ALA A 301 -5.12 -42.22 -17.36
CA ALA A 301 -6.35 -42.42 -16.62
C ALA A 301 -6.33 -43.80 -15.95
N LYS A 302 -5.87 -43.88 -14.69
CA LYS A 302 -6.34 -44.92 -13.77
C LYS A 302 -6.56 -44.36 -12.37
N SER A 303 -7.85 -44.31 -12.05
CA SER A 303 -8.43 -44.28 -10.71
C SER A 303 -7.65 -45.16 -9.72
N SER A 304 -7.27 -44.57 -8.60
CA SER A 304 -7.16 -45.28 -7.32
C SER A 304 -7.69 -44.41 -6.19
N ALA A 305 -8.49 -45.06 -5.34
CA ALA A 305 -9.42 -44.54 -4.36
C ALA A 305 -8.74 -43.86 -3.12
N PRO A 306 -9.51 -43.27 -2.19
CA PRO A 306 -9.00 -42.32 -1.21
C PRO A 306 -8.33 -43.03 -0.03
N GLU A 307 -7.07 -42.71 0.23
CA GLU A 307 -6.39 -43.14 1.45
C GLU A 307 -6.57 -42.12 2.58
N LYS A 308 -7.22 -42.60 3.64
CA LYS A 308 -7.11 -42.26 5.07
C LYS A 308 -7.39 -40.81 5.52
N LYS A 309 -8.52 -40.67 6.22
CA LYS A 309 -8.82 -39.64 7.23
C LYS A 309 -7.72 -39.60 8.31
N GLY A 310 -6.75 -38.70 8.16
CA GLY A 310 -6.09 -38.03 9.29
C GLY A 310 -6.85 -36.73 9.62
N ASP A 311 -6.48 -36.05 10.70
CA ASP A 311 -6.84 -34.63 10.90
C ASP A 311 -6.66 -33.85 9.58
N PRO A 312 -7.45 -32.80 9.31
CA PRO A 312 -7.27 -32.01 8.09
C PRO A 312 -5.85 -31.46 8.08
N GLU A 313 -4.95 -32.14 7.36
CA GLU A 313 -3.55 -31.78 7.26
C GLU A 313 -3.52 -30.42 6.55
N ALA A 314 -3.12 -29.38 7.28
CA ALA A 314 -3.17 -28.01 6.79
C ALA A 314 -2.49 -27.93 5.42
N GLU A 315 -3.20 -27.43 4.42
CA GLU A 315 -2.69 -27.35 3.06
C GLU A 315 -1.46 -26.42 3.05
N VAL A 316 -0.36 -26.89 2.45
CA VAL A 316 0.92 -26.19 2.47
C VAL A 316 1.11 -25.40 1.18
N VAL A 317 1.20 -24.08 1.30
CA VAL A 317 1.56 -23.17 0.21
C VAL A 317 3.02 -22.76 0.36
N TRP A 318 3.80 -22.84 -0.71
CA TRP A 318 5.21 -22.49 -0.67
C TRP A 318 5.42 -21.00 -0.97
N VAL A 319 6.31 -20.37 -0.22
CA VAL A 319 6.74 -18.98 -0.41
C VAL A 319 8.18 -19.01 -0.89
N SER A 320 8.41 -18.54 -2.11
CA SER A 320 9.76 -18.43 -2.67
C SER A 320 10.63 -17.50 -1.82
N ALA A 321 11.88 -17.89 -1.59
CA ALA A 321 12.86 -17.04 -0.94
C ALA A 321 13.43 -15.99 -1.91
N ALA A 322 13.39 -16.29 -3.22
CA ALA A 322 13.73 -15.34 -4.27
C ALA A 322 12.79 -14.12 -4.28
N GLN A 323 13.38 -12.97 -4.54
CA GLN A 323 12.66 -11.71 -4.63
C GLN A 323 12.27 -11.38 -6.07
N PRO A 324 11.26 -10.52 -6.26
CA PRO A 324 11.04 -9.88 -7.54
C PRO A 324 12.29 -9.10 -7.95
N GLU A 325 12.96 -9.53 -9.02
CA GLU A 325 14.11 -8.82 -9.57
C GLU A 325 13.65 -7.54 -10.28
N LEU A 326 13.60 -6.44 -9.52
CA LEU A 326 13.35 -5.12 -10.06
C LEU A 326 14.67 -4.37 -10.21
N SER A 327 14.84 -3.75 -11.36
CA SER A 327 15.98 -2.90 -11.64
C SER A 327 15.53 -1.64 -12.37
N LEU A 328 16.27 -0.57 -12.13
CA LEU A 328 16.08 0.66 -12.89
C LEU A 328 16.66 0.47 -14.30
N PRO A 329 16.15 1.22 -15.30
CA PRO A 329 16.77 1.25 -16.62
C PRO A 329 18.26 1.58 -16.53
N LEU A 330 19.08 0.95 -17.37
CA LEU A 330 20.52 1.29 -17.51
C LEU A 330 20.75 2.79 -17.75
N GLU A 331 19.82 3.43 -18.47
CA GLU A 331 19.82 4.86 -18.77
C GLU A 331 18.96 5.69 -17.79
N ALA A 332 18.87 5.29 -16.51
CA ALA A 332 18.09 6.02 -15.50
C ALA A 332 18.69 7.40 -15.22
N ASN A 333 18.30 8.36 -16.05
CA ASN A 333 18.71 9.76 -16.07
C ASN A 333 17.68 10.66 -15.36
N GLU A 334 17.87 11.98 -15.47
CA GLU A 334 16.97 12.97 -14.90
C GLU A 334 15.56 12.89 -15.49
N ASP A 335 15.41 12.62 -16.79
CA ASP A 335 14.10 12.52 -17.44
C ASP A 335 13.25 11.38 -16.85
N VAL A 336 13.89 10.24 -16.55
CA VAL A 336 13.25 9.13 -15.84
C VAL A 336 12.82 9.54 -14.43
N ALA A 337 13.64 10.34 -13.73
CA ALA A 337 13.31 10.87 -12.41
C ALA A 337 12.11 11.81 -12.44
N LEU A 338 12.07 12.71 -13.42
CA LEU A 338 10.95 13.62 -13.62
C LEU A 338 9.64 12.86 -13.90
N VAL A 339 9.68 11.84 -14.77
CA VAL A 339 8.51 11.00 -15.06
C VAL A 339 8.03 10.28 -13.79
N LEU A 340 8.90 9.56 -13.10
CA LEU A 340 8.53 8.79 -11.90
C LEU A 340 8.00 9.70 -10.78
N HIS A 341 8.63 10.86 -10.58
CA HIS A 341 8.18 11.86 -9.61
C HIS A 341 6.79 12.40 -9.95
N ALA A 342 6.54 12.73 -11.22
CA ALA A 342 5.23 13.20 -11.67
C ALA A 342 4.14 12.13 -11.50
N LEU A 343 4.45 10.85 -11.76
CA LEU A 343 3.50 9.76 -11.55
C LEU A 343 3.13 9.59 -10.07
N LEU A 344 4.11 9.70 -9.16
CA LEU A 344 3.86 9.61 -7.72
C LEU A 344 3.08 10.81 -7.20
N LEU A 345 3.50 12.03 -7.56
CA LEU A 345 2.88 13.27 -7.12
C LEU A 345 1.41 13.40 -7.52
N HIS A 346 1.00 12.79 -8.64
CA HIS A 346 -0.37 12.82 -9.12
C HIS A 346 -1.15 11.51 -8.89
N ASN A 347 -0.55 10.53 -8.18
CA ASN A 347 -1.08 9.16 -8.05
C ASN A 347 -1.53 8.57 -9.40
N GLY A 348 -0.76 8.89 -10.44
CA GLY A 348 -0.91 8.44 -11.80
C GLY A 348 -1.48 9.43 -12.83
N LEU A 349 -0.92 9.36 -14.04
CA LEU A 349 -1.19 10.28 -15.15
C LEU A 349 -1.47 9.53 -16.44
N SER A 350 -2.31 10.11 -17.31
CA SER A 350 -2.53 9.57 -18.65
C SER A 350 -1.47 10.04 -19.65
N ASP A 351 -1.37 9.34 -20.78
CA ASP A 351 -0.49 9.71 -21.90
C ASP A 351 -0.73 11.13 -22.45
N ALA A 352 -1.96 11.63 -22.30
CA ALA A 352 -2.34 12.96 -22.77
C ALA A 352 -1.82 14.06 -21.84
N VAL A 353 -1.75 13.80 -20.53
CA VAL A 353 -1.43 14.80 -19.51
C VAL A 353 0.06 14.81 -19.17
N LEU A 354 0.71 13.65 -19.25
CA LEU A 354 2.12 13.49 -18.89
C LEU A 354 3.06 14.52 -19.57
N PRO A 355 2.94 14.83 -20.87
CA PRO A 355 3.79 15.84 -21.52
C PRO A 355 3.49 17.28 -21.07
N ALA A 356 2.31 17.54 -20.50
CA ALA A 356 1.92 18.88 -20.06
C ALA A 356 2.50 19.24 -18.68
N VAL A 357 2.85 18.22 -17.87
CA VAL A 357 3.42 18.40 -16.52
C VAL A 357 4.93 18.18 -16.46
N LEU A 358 5.54 17.83 -17.60
CA LEU A 358 6.97 17.55 -17.72
C LEU A 358 7.62 18.50 -18.72
N PRO A 359 8.89 18.89 -18.51
CA PRO A 359 9.67 19.65 -19.49
C PRO A 359 10.19 18.75 -20.62
N LEU A 360 9.39 17.79 -21.10
CA LEU A 360 9.79 16.75 -22.04
C LEU A 360 8.80 16.68 -23.22
N PRO A 361 9.27 16.44 -24.46
CA PRO A 361 8.38 16.26 -25.58
C PRO A 361 7.62 14.93 -25.47
N ARG A 362 6.38 14.90 -25.99
CA ARG A 362 5.47 13.74 -25.87
C ARG A 362 6.13 12.40 -26.22
N HIS A 363 6.83 12.32 -27.34
CA HIS A 363 7.46 11.07 -27.79
C HIS A 363 8.50 10.53 -26.79
N HIS A 364 9.20 11.43 -26.08
CA HIS A 364 10.17 11.06 -25.06
C HIS A 364 9.47 10.54 -23.82
N CYS A 365 8.41 11.21 -23.34
CA CYS A 365 7.61 10.72 -22.22
C CYS A 365 7.09 9.30 -22.47
N ILE A 366 6.51 9.06 -23.65
CA ILE A 366 5.96 7.74 -24.03
C ILE A 366 7.08 6.68 -24.10
N ALA A 367 8.25 7.02 -24.64
CA ALA A 367 9.38 6.09 -24.69
C ALA A 367 9.87 5.69 -23.28
N ILE A 368 9.90 6.62 -22.33
CA ILE A 368 10.22 6.32 -20.92
C ILE A 368 9.15 5.42 -20.31
N VAL A 369 7.87 5.79 -20.44
CA VAL A 369 6.74 5.03 -19.90
C VAL A 369 6.76 3.57 -20.39
N LEU A 370 6.87 3.35 -21.70
CA LEU A 370 6.90 2.00 -22.27
C LEU A 370 8.11 1.18 -21.77
N ARG A 371 9.23 1.83 -21.48
CA ARG A 371 10.42 1.19 -20.94
C ARG A 371 10.23 0.79 -19.47
N LEU A 372 9.72 1.72 -18.66
CA LEU A 372 9.41 1.48 -17.25
C LEU A 372 8.35 0.39 -17.08
N GLN A 373 7.35 0.34 -17.96
CA GLN A 373 6.32 -0.69 -17.97
C GLN A 373 6.91 -2.08 -18.24
N ARG A 374 7.82 -2.20 -19.22
CA ARG A 374 8.52 -3.48 -19.50
C ARG A 374 9.36 -3.97 -18.33
N LEU A 375 9.88 -3.04 -17.53
CA LEU A 375 10.61 -3.34 -16.29
C LEU A 375 9.70 -3.51 -15.08
N THR A 376 8.37 -3.48 -15.27
CA THR A 376 7.35 -3.62 -14.21
C THR A 376 7.42 -2.57 -13.09
N LEU A 377 8.13 -1.46 -13.33
CA LEU A 377 8.24 -0.33 -12.38
C LEU A 377 6.99 0.54 -12.35
N ILE A 378 6.25 0.56 -13.45
CA ILE A 378 4.96 1.24 -13.57
C ILE A 378 3.93 0.28 -14.14
N GLU A 379 2.67 0.54 -13.86
CA GLU A 379 1.52 -0.20 -14.36
C GLU A 379 0.43 0.76 -14.84
N GLN A 380 -0.47 0.24 -15.67
CA GLN A 380 -1.66 0.98 -16.07
C GLN A 380 -2.83 0.59 -15.16
N PHE A 381 -3.47 1.59 -14.56
CA PHE A 381 -4.65 1.43 -13.73
C PHE A 381 -5.68 2.50 -14.13
N GLU A 382 -6.88 2.08 -14.50
CA GLU A 382 -7.97 2.98 -14.93
C GLU A 382 -7.54 4.01 -16.00
N GLY A 383 -6.76 3.55 -16.99
CA GLY A 383 -6.26 4.39 -18.09
C GLY A 383 -5.14 5.37 -17.70
N ARG A 384 -4.58 5.27 -16.49
CA ARG A 384 -3.47 6.09 -15.98
C ARG A 384 -2.24 5.23 -15.71
N TRP A 385 -1.07 5.76 -16.00
CA TRP A 385 0.20 5.19 -15.57
C TRP A 385 0.45 5.56 -14.12
N ARG A 386 0.80 4.60 -13.28
CA ARG A 386 1.23 4.83 -11.90
C ARG A 386 2.44 3.95 -11.57
N VAL A 387 3.21 4.33 -10.57
CA VAL A 387 4.28 3.46 -10.04
C VAL A 387 3.65 2.19 -9.48
N SER A 388 4.17 1.03 -9.87
CA SER A 388 3.65 -0.25 -9.43
C SER A 388 3.93 -0.45 -7.94
N ALA A 389 3.09 -1.22 -7.24
CA ALA A 389 3.29 -1.46 -5.82
C ALA A 389 4.66 -2.10 -5.53
N LEU A 390 5.12 -3.02 -6.40
CA LEU A 390 6.43 -3.65 -6.27
C LEU A 390 7.58 -2.66 -6.52
N GLY A 391 7.42 -1.77 -7.51
CA GLY A 391 8.40 -0.75 -7.87
C GLY A 391 8.50 0.40 -6.88
N TYR A 392 7.51 0.60 -6.01
CA TYR A 392 7.39 1.77 -5.15
C TYR A 392 8.64 2.05 -4.31
N GLU A 393 9.11 1.06 -3.52
CA GLU A 393 10.27 1.24 -2.64
C GLU A 393 11.56 1.55 -3.40
N LEU A 394 11.78 0.88 -4.54
CA LEU A 394 12.94 1.12 -5.40
C LEU A 394 12.91 2.53 -5.98
N VAL A 395 11.78 2.95 -6.55
CA VAL A 395 11.60 4.28 -7.13
C VAL A 395 11.76 5.35 -6.07
N ARG A 396 11.11 5.18 -4.91
CA ARG A 396 11.17 6.10 -3.78
C ARG A 396 12.61 6.29 -3.29
N GLY A 397 13.32 5.19 -3.03
CA GLY A 397 14.71 5.21 -2.59
C GLY A 397 15.64 5.90 -3.60
N TRP A 398 15.43 5.65 -4.88
CA TRP A 398 16.20 6.23 -5.97
C TRP A 398 15.96 7.73 -6.16
N LEU A 399 14.70 8.19 -6.08
CA LEU A 399 14.34 9.61 -6.10
C LEU A 399 14.90 10.37 -4.90
N ARG A 400 14.81 9.77 -3.69
CA ARG A 400 15.43 10.32 -2.48
C ARG A 400 16.94 10.53 -2.65
N GLY A 401 17.64 9.54 -3.21
CA GLY A 401 19.08 9.64 -3.48
C GLY A 401 19.48 10.74 -4.45
N ARG A 402 18.52 11.29 -5.21
CA ARG A 402 18.70 12.42 -6.15
C ARG A 402 18.21 13.76 -5.58
N GLY A 403 17.74 13.79 -4.34
CA GLY A 403 17.27 15.02 -3.70
C GLY A 403 15.89 15.49 -4.16
N PHE A 404 15.09 14.60 -4.76
CA PHE A 404 13.68 14.91 -5.05
C PHE A 404 12.88 15.02 -3.75
N LEU A 405 11.80 15.81 -3.79
CA LEU A 405 10.81 15.83 -2.72
C LEU A 405 10.13 14.45 -2.63
N ILE A 406 10.16 13.87 -1.43
CA ILE A 406 9.52 12.60 -1.08
C ILE A 406 8.46 12.83 -0.01
N ASP A 407 7.62 11.83 0.21
CA ASP A 407 6.71 11.78 1.34
C ASP A 407 7.41 11.38 2.65
N ASP A 408 6.76 11.63 3.80
CA ASP A 408 7.33 11.39 5.14
C ASP A 408 7.28 9.93 5.62
N PHE A 409 6.59 9.08 4.86
CA PHE A 409 6.32 7.67 5.21
C PHE A 409 7.52 6.77 5.05
#